data_AF-A0A0J9UUV8-F1
#
_entry.id   AF-A0A0J9UUV8-F1
#
_cell.length_a   1.000
_cell.length_b   1.000
_cell.length_c   1.000
_cell.angle_alpha   90.00
_cell.angle_beta   90.00
_cell.angle_gamma   90.00
#
_symmetry.space_group_name_H-M   'P 1'
#
loop_
_entity.id
_entity.type
_entity.pdbx_description
1 polymer ?
#
loop_
_entity_poly.entity_id
_entity_poly.type
_entity_poly.pdbx_seq_one_letter_code
_entity_poly.pdbx_strand_id
1 'polypeptide(L)'
;MVDPLLTFLQSDNLRPVCSSCERIGARCEYTRQDASSFDPASLQILEQLSVIEGLVRGIQPSTSFDFPTAAAISSHQEQQNSPADAHPLQNDLGPDTEPIVPSLNLEASRGSNTDRLLQWPIFDKVLSSLPRFKFFDSNSQEFFTYLDDAVRQTDAPGAHLSLTSGSGSVNISTDKSDIQQLVDSFFQRVNIKNPILSRQVVEEYCHQYYENGPQFNLETGLVLLICALGAVADEFNPLDMGQSPASSVQTPSRLERLKLGHCYFAASEKRLGAAISRVDTLSIQCLCLAGIYHMHLIRPVQALRLFHAAGSSLQILLSTNSQYSVRGTSQLISSLFWTCSKSESEKLAEMPLGIPALGDPPSQDSYPP
;
A
#
# COMPACT_ATOMS: atom_id res chain seq x y z
N MET A 1 17.04 55.42 -26.21
CA MET A 1 16.18 54.40 -26.84
C MET A 1 16.27 53.15 -25.98
N VAL A 2 15.50 53.11 -24.87
CA VAL A 2 15.25 51.94 -24.03
C VAL A 2 13.89 52.18 -23.38
N ASP A 3 13.00 51.20 -23.46
CA ASP A 3 11.63 51.18 -22.93
C ASP A 3 11.39 49.72 -22.45
N PRO A 4 10.33 49.40 -21.70
CA PRO A 4 10.16 49.60 -20.26
C PRO A 4 9.86 48.27 -19.54
N LEU A 5 9.97 48.21 -18.21
CA LEU A 5 9.22 47.29 -17.32
C LEU A 5 9.72 47.42 -15.88
N LEU A 6 9.03 48.22 -15.06
CA LEU A 6 8.92 48.04 -13.60
C LEU A 6 7.96 49.11 -13.04
N THR A 7 6.68 48.93 -13.34
CA THR A 7 5.63 49.65 -12.62
C THR A 7 5.16 48.73 -11.51
N PHE A 8 5.48 49.09 -10.27
CA PHE A 8 4.99 48.45 -9.06
C PHE A 8 3.46 48.37 -9.09
N LEU A 9 2.91 47.16 -9.00
CA LEU A 9 1.49 46.92 -8.71
C LEU A 9 1.24 47.30 -7.25
N GLN A 10 0.85 48.55 -7.03
CA GLN A 10 0.28 49.00 -5.77
C GLN A 10 -1.09 48.32 -5.63
N SER A 11 -1.20 47.39 -4.68
CA SER A 11 -2.48 46.75 -4.34
C SER A 11 -3.38 47.80 -3.69
N ASP A 12 -4.26 48.40 -4.48
CA ASP A 12 -5.32 49.23 -3.95
C ASP A 12 -6.28 48.30 -3.18
N ASN A 13 -6.32 48.46 -1.85
CA ASN A 13 -7.18 47.74 -0.91
C ASN A 13 -8.68 48.06 -1.11
N LEU A 14 -9.15 48.06 -2.35
CA LEU A 14 -10.53 48.29 -2.75
C LEU A 14 -11.28 46.97 -2.66
N ARG A 15 -12.34 46.94 -1.83
CA ARG A 15 -13.16 45.74 -1.65
C ARG A 15 -13.93 45.43 -2.93
N PRO A 16 -14.02 44.15 -3.34
CA PRO A 16 -14.72 43.77 -4.56
C PRO A 16 -16.22 44.05 -4.44
N VAL A 17 -16.82 44.49 -5.54
CA VAL A 17 -18.28 44.64 -5.69
C VAL A 17 -18.84 43.28 -6.09
N CYS A 18 -19.92 42.83 -5.47
CA CYS A 18 -20.57 41.57 -5.89
C CYS A 18 -21.27 41.75 -7.25
N SER A 19 -21.29 40.69 -8.06
CA SER A 19 -21.82 40.69 -9.43
C SER A 19 -23.27 41.17 -9.55
N SER A 20 -24.08 41.00 -8.49
CA SER A 20 -25.45 41.51 -8.45
C SER A 20 -25.54 43.03 -8.27
N CYS A 21 -24.67 43.64 -7.44
CA CYS A 21 -24.65 45.09 -7.26
C CYS A 21 -24.07 45.79 -8.49
N GLU A 22 -23.08 45.18 -9.15
CA GLU A 22 -22.51 45.66 -10.41
C GLU A 22 -23.57 45.76 -11.51
N ARG A 23 -24.40 44.72 -11.65
CA ARG A 23 -25.42 44.63 -12.71
C ARG A 23 -26.57 45.64 -12.57
N ILE A 24 -26.85 46.12 -11.37
CA ILE A 24 -27.99 47.02 -11.08
C ILE A 24 -27.49 48.48 -10.90
N GLY A 25 -26.17 48.71 -10.96
CA GLY A 25 -25.58 50.03 -10.72
C GLY A 25 -25.75 50.52 -9.28
N ALA A 26 -25.99 49.60 -8.34
CA ALA A 26 -26.25 49.92 -6.94
C ALA A 26 -24.95 49.91 -6.11
N ARG A 27 -24.87 50.80 -5.11
CA ARG A 27 -23.73 50.84 -4.18
C ARG A 27 -23.74 49.60 -3.28
N CYS A 28 -22.68 48.80 -3.34
CA CYS A 28 -22.54 47.59 -2.52
C CYS A 28 -22.07 47.97 -1.10
N GLU A 29 -23.02 48.03 -0.16
CA GLU A 29 -22.74 48.39 1.23
C GLU A 29 -22.70 47.14 2.10
N TYR A 30 -21.49 46.73 2.50
CA TYR A 30 -21.30 45.63 3.42
C TYR A 30 -21.48 46.16 4.84
N THR A 31 -22.66 45.93 5.43
CA THR A 31 -22.89 46.23 6.84
C THR A 31 -21.85 45.49 7.66
N ARG A 32 -21.00 46.22 8.38
CA ARG A 32 -20.16 45.62 9.42
C ARG A 32 -21.10 45.13 10.52
N GLN A 33 -21.50 43.86 10.47
CA GLN A 33 -21.95 43.20 11.68
C GLN A 33 -20.76 43.22 12.65
N ASP A 34 -20.99 43.75 13.85
CA ASP A 34 -19.99 43.79 14.91
C ASP A 34 -19.33 42.41 15.02
N ALA A 35 -18.00 42.38 14.85
CA ALA A 35 -17.18 41.16 14.91
C ALA A 35 -17.04 40.64 16.36
N SER A 36 -18.13 40.66 17.12
CA SER A 36 -18.22 40.32 18.54
C SER A 36 -19.37 39.37 18.85
N SER A 37 -20.15 38.91 17.87
CA SER A 37 -21.11 37.82 18.05
C SER A 37 -20.61 36.59 17.30
N PHE A 38 -20.16 35.58 18.05
CA PHE A 38 -19.92 34.27 17.46
C PHE A 38 -21.23 33.74 16.88
N ASP A 39 -21.18 33.23 15.65
CA ASP A 39 -22.33 32.58 15.04
C ASP A 39 -22.60 31.23 15.75
N PRO A 40 -23.83 30.67 15.62
CA PRO A 40 -24.21 29.45 16.32
C PRO A 40 -23.32 28.24 16.00
N ALA A 41 -22.76 28.18 14.78
CA ALA A 41 -21.86 27.09 14.40
C ALA A 41 -20.49 27.25 15.09
N SER A 42 -19.97 28.47 15.19
CA SER A 42 -18.75 28.75 15.95
C SER A 42 -18.88 28.39 17.43
N LEU A 43 -20.04 28.65 18.06
CA LEU A 43 -20.29 28.25 19.44
C LEU A 43 -20.35 26.72 19.60
N GLN A 44 -20.96 26.02 18.65
CA GLN A 44 -21.03 24.55 18.64
C GLN A 44 -19.65 23.92 18.44
N ILE A 45 -18.79 24.54 17.61
CA ILE A 45 -17.39 24.12 17.43
C ILE A 45 -16.59 24.32 18.73
N LEU A 46 -16.76 25.44 19.42
CA LEU A 46 -16.10 25.70 20.71
C LEU A 46 -16.54 24.71 21.79
N GLU A 47 -17.83 24.34 21.82
CA GLU A 47 -18.35 23.33 22.74
C GLU A 47 -17.71 21.95 22.46
N GLN A 48 -17.63 21.54 21.19
CA GLN A 48 -16.98 20.29 20.79
C GLN A 48 -15.49 20.27 21.17
N LEU A 49 -14.78 21.38 21.01
CA LEU A 49 -13.37 21.50 21.41
C LEU A 49 -13.19 21.38 22.92
N SER A 50 -14.12 21.91 23.72
CA SER A 50 -14.08 21.78 25.19
C SER A 50 -14.30 20.34 25.67
N VAL A 51 -15.15 19.58 24.96
CA VAL A 51 -15.36 18.15 25.20
C VAL A 51 -14.10 17.35 24.86
N ILE A 52 -13.44 17.66 23.73
CA ILE A 52 -12.18 17.03 23.34
C ILE A 52 -11.07 17.35 24.35
N GLU A 53 -10.97 18.59 24.83
CA GLU A 53 -10.02 18.98 25.88
C GLU A 53 -10.26 18.20 27.18
N GLY A 54 -11.52 18.00 27.56
CA GLY A 54 -11.91 17.18 28.71
C GLY A 54 -11.52 15.71 28.56
N LEU A 55 -11.73 15.13 27.38
CA LEU A 55 -11.34 13.74 27.08
C LEU A 55 -9.82 13.57 27.08
N VAL A 56 -9.08 14.54 26.52
CA VAL A 56 -7.61 14.50 26.47
C VAL A 56 -6.99 14.68 27.86
N ARG A 57 -7.54 15.55 28.71
CA ARG A 57 -7.11 15.68 30.12
C ARG A 57 -7.47 14.48 30.98
N GLY A 58 -8.49 13.71 30.59
CA GLY A 58 -8.86 12.45 31.24
C GLY A 58 -7.85 11.31 30.98
N ILE A 59 -6.99 11.44 29.97
CA ILE A 59 -5.92 10.47 29.68
C ILE A 59 -4.75 10.80 30.61
N GLN A 60 -4.73 10.23 31.82
CA GLN A 60 -3.50 10.21 32.62
C GLN A 60 -2.45 9.29 31.98
N PRO A 61 -1.16 9.65 31.98
CA PRO A 61 -0.09 8.74 31.63
C PRO A 61 0.11 7.74 32.78
N SER A 62 -0.70 6.70 32.82
CA SER A 62 -0.48 5.53 33.69
C SER A 62 0.73 4.76 33.16
N THR A 63 1.91 5.04 33.70
CA THR A 63 3.09 4.18 33.57
C THR A 63 2.85 2.88 34.37
N SER A 64 2.23 1.89 33.74
CA SER A 64 2.31 0.48 34.13
C SER A 64 1.73 -0.37 32.99
N PHE A 65 2.61 -1.00 32.20
CA PHE A 65 2.23 -2.04 31.25
C PHE A 65 1.96 -3.33 32.02
N ASP A 66 0.69 -3.60 32.31
CA ASP A 66 0.22 -4.96 32.63
C ASP A 66 -0.82 -5.35 31.57
N PHE A 67 -0.50 -6.38 30.78
CA PHE A 67 -1.41 -6.98 29.81
C PHE A 67 -2.45 -7.84 30.53
N PRO A 68 -3.76 -7.63 30.34
CA PRO A 68 -4.76 -8.63 30.67
C PRO A 68 -4.96 -9.59 29.49
N THR A 69 -4.67 -10.85 29.76
CA THR A 69 -4.96 -12.04 28.95
C THR A 69 -6.42 -12.11 28.50
N ALA A 70 -6.62 -12.57 27.26
CA ALA A 70 -7.90 -12.83 26.65
C ALA A 70 -8.81 -13.75 27.50
N ALA A 71 -10.02 -13.29 27.81
CA ALA A 71 -11.18 -14.14 28.07
C ALA A 71 -12.50 -13.37 27.91
N ALA A 72 -13.43 -14.01 27.20
CA ALA A 72 -14.88 -13.79 27.19
C ALA A 72 -15.44 -12.51 26.55
N ILE A 73 -15.82 -12.66 25.28
CA ILE A 73 -16.91 -11.91 24.64
C ILE A 73 -18.19 -12.24 25.43
N SER A 74 -18.73 -11.27 26.16
CA SER A 74 -20.08 -11.32 26.71
C SER A 74 -20.97 -10.31 26.00
N SER A 75 -21.91 -10.87 25.26
CA SER A 75 -23.14 -10.29 24.75
C SER A 75 -23.84 -9.39 25.78
N HIS A 76 -24.01 -8.11 25.44
CA HIS A 76 -25.00 -7.26 26.10
C HIS A 76 -26.34 -7.42 25.37
N GLN A 77 -27.23 -8.16 26.03
CA GLN A 77 -28.68 -8.02 25.87
C GLN A 77 -29.07 -6.63 26.39
N GLU A 78 -29.80 -5.85 25.59
CA GLU A 78 -30.69 -4.83 26.13
C GLU A 78 -32.12 -5.08 25.66
N GLN A 79 -33.02 -4.86 26.61
CA GLN A 79 -34.36 -5.39 26.73
C GLN A 79 -35.36 -4.80 25.75
N GLN A 80 -36.33 -5.65 25.41
CA GLN A 80 -37.63 -5.30 24.86
C GLN A 80 -38.31 -4.20 25.69
N ASN A 81 -38.75 -3.14 25.02
CA ASN A 81 -40.05 -2.52 25.28
C ASN A 81 -40.48 -1.67 24.06
N SER A 82 -41.50 -2.13 23.35
CA SER A 82 -42.34 -1.30 22.49
C SER A 82 -43.60 -0.90 23.27
N PRO A 83 -44.19 0.25 22.94
CA PRO A 83 -45.49 0.18 22.28
C PRO A 83 -45.57 1.04 21.02
N ALA A 84 -46.48 0.61 20.16
CA ALA A 84 -46.77 1.15 18.85
C ALA A 84 -47.42 2.53 18.92
N ASP A 85 -47.01 3.42 18.02
CA ASP A 85 -47.89 4.38 17.37
C ASP A 85 -47.38 4.66 15.95
N ALA A 86 -48.28 4.47 14.99
CA ALA A 86 -48.01 4.52 13.57
C ALA A 86 -48.23 5.93 13.02
N HIS A 87 -47.22 6.49 12.34
CA HIS A 87 -47.42 7.54 11.34
C HIS A 87 -46.42 7.34 10.18
N PRO A 88 -46.90 7.13 8.94
CA PRO A 88 -46.03 6.98 7.78
C PRO A 88 -45.69 8.35 7.21
N LEU A 89 -44.40 8.70 7.16
CA LEU A 89 -43.91 9.74 6.26
C LEU A 89 -43.09 9.06 5.15
N GLN A 90 -43.74 9.05 4.01
CA GLN A 90 -43.28 8.64 2.70
C GLN A 90 -42.09 9.53 2.29
N ASN A 91 -40.95 8.90 1.99
CA ASN A 91 -39.89 9.55 1.21
C ASN A 91 -39.75 8.80 -0.11
N ASP A 92 -40.12 9.52 -1.17
CA ASP A 92 -40.03 9.13 -2.56
C ASP A 92 -38.59 8.79 -2.97
N LEU A 93 -38.45 7.60 -3.57
CA LEU A 93 -37.27 7.17 -4.31
C LEU A 93 -37.24 7.91 -5.67
N GLY A 94 -36.32 8.87 -5.82
CA GLY A 94 -35.87 9.35 -7.12
C GLY A 94 -34.81 8.40 -7.71
N PRO A 95 -34.78 8.16 -9.03
CA PRO A 95 -33.93 7.15 -9.64
C PRO A 95 -32.58 7.75 -10.08
N ASP A 96 -31.77 8.29 -9.17
CA ASP A 96 -30.42 8.77 -9.48
C ASP A 96 -29.51 8.65 -8.25
N THR A 97 -29.29 7.43 -7.77
CA THR A 97 -28.22 7.14 -6.81
C THR A 97 -27.14 6.38 -7.54
N GLU A 98 -26.16 7.11 -8.09
CA GLU A 98 -24.90 6.48 -8.49
C GLU A 98 -24.31 5.73 -7.28
N PRO A 99 -23.75 4.53 -7.48
CA PRO A 99 -23.06 3.85 -6.40
C PRO A 99 -21.89 4.73 -5.96
N ILE A 100 -21.92 5.20 -4.71
CA ILE A 100 -20.78 5.84 -4.06
C ILE A 100 -19.68 4.78 -3.97
N VAL A 101 -18.86 4.69 -5.01
CA VAL A 101 -17.56 4.06 -4.91
C VAL A 101 -16.77 4.98 -3.98
N PRO A 102 -16.27 4.51 -2.82
CA PRO A 102 -15.44 5.35 -1.99
C PRO A 102 -14.20 5.69 -2.81
N SER A 103 -14.13 6.92 -3.31
CA SER A 103 -12.91 7.47 -3.87
C SER A 103 -11.87 7.39 -2.76
N LEU A 104 -10.92 6.47 -2.89
CA LEU A 104 -9.78 6.38 -1.99
C LEU A 104 -9.03 7.70 -2.12
N ASN A 105 -9.30 8.63 -1.21
CA ASN A 105 -8.66 9.93 -1.19
C ASN A 105 -7.20 9.73 -0.75
N LEU A 106 -6.37 9.30 -1.71
CA LEU A 106 -4.96 8.97 -1.53
C LEU A 106 -4.19 10.17 -0.98
N GLU A 107 -4.64 11.40 -1.27
CA GLU A 107 -4.04 12.63 -0.76
C GLU A 107 -4.21 12.80 0.75
N ALA A 108 -5.35 12.40 1.31
CA ALA A 108 -5.59 12.45 2.75
C ALA A 108 -4.73 11.44 3.53
N SER A 109 -4.36 10.31 2.92
CA SER A 109 -3.47 9.30 3.54
C SER A 109 -1.99 9.70 3.53
N ARG A 110 -1.55 10.66 2.71
CA ARG A 110 -0.15 11.12 2.67
C ARG A 110 0.30 11.87 3.93
N GLY A 111 -0.63 12.29 4.79
CA GLY A 111 -0.32 13.07 5.99
C GLY A 111 0.21 12.26 7.17
N SER A 112 -0.03 10.94 7.19
CA SER A 112 0.29 10.06 8.32
C SER A 112 1.09 8.85 7.87
N ASN A 113 2.38 9.06 7.58
CA ASN A 113 3.32 7.95 7.33
C ASN A 113 3.95 7.48 8.65
N THR A 114 4.21 6.19 8.74
CA THR A 114 4.80 5.55 9.92
C THR A 114 6.20 6.09 10.20
N ASP A 115 6.94 6.47 9.16
CA ASP A 115 8.29 7.04 9.27
C ASP A 115 8.32 8.34 10.10
N ARG A 116 7.30 9.20 10.02
CA ARG A 116 7.20 10.41 10.87
C ARG A 116 6.97 10.10 12.34
N LEU A 117 6.28 9.00 12.66
CA LEU A 117 6.14 8.55 14.05
C LEU A 117 7.47 8.07 14.62
N LEU A 118 8.27 7.38 13.80
CA LEU A 118 9.62 6.93 14.17
C LEU A 118 10.62 8.09 14.34
N GLN A 119 10.28 9.29 13.86
CA GLN A 119 11.05 10.52 14.08
C GLN A 119 10.68 11.25 15.37
N TRP A 120 9.76 10.73 16.18
CA TRP A 120 9.40 11.36 17.45
C TRP A 120 10.56 11.28 18.46
N PRO A 121 10.76 12.32 19.31
CA PRO A 121 11.89 12.39 20.24
C PRO A 121 12.03 11.19 21.19
N ILE A 122 10.93 10.49 21.47
CA ILE A 122 10.94 9.28 22.31
C ILE A 122 11.75 8.13 21.68
N PHE A 123 11.84 8.08 20.35
CA PHE A 123 12.56 7.04 19.63
C PHE A 123 14.00 7.42 19.29
N ASP A 124 14.41 8.68 19.46
CA ASP A 124 15.76 9.16 19.10
C ASP A 124 16.87 8.28 19.70
N LYS A 125 16.74 7.92 20.98
CA LYS A 125 17.74 7.06 21.64
C LYS A 125 17.70 5.63 21.13
N VAL A 126 16.50 5.08 20.91
CA VAL A 126 16.29 3.68 20.52
C VAL A 126 16.75 3.44 19.08
N LEU A 127 16.51 4.39 18.18
CA LEU A 127 16.80 4.27 16.75
C LEU A 127 18.11 4.96 16.34
N SER A 128 18.86 5.54 17.30
CA SER A 128 20.11 6.26 17.05
C SER A 128 21.17 5.44 16.30
N SER A 129 21.15 4.11 16.44
CA SER A 129 22.08 3.18 15.79
C SER A 129 21.65 2.75 14.39
N LEU A 130 20.40 3.01 13.99
CA LEU A 130 19.90 2.62 12.69
C LEU A 130 20.30 3.64 11.61
N PRO A 131 20.71 3.18 10.41
CA PRO A 131 21.00 4.06 9.31
C PRO A 131 19.72 4.79 8.85
N ARG A 132 19.87 6.08 8.56
CA ARG A 132 18.84 6.90 7.92
C ARG A 132 19.30 7.28 6.53
N PHE A 133 18.40 7.21 5.58
CA PHE A 133 18.68 7.49 4.18
C PHE A 133 17.96 8.76 3.76
N LYS A 134 18.70 9.64 3.07
CA LYS A 134 18.18 10.90 2.57
C LYS A 134 17.44 10.65 1.25
N PHE A 135 16.27 11.26 1.10
CA PHE A 135 15.53 11.31 -0.15
C PHE A 135 14.87 12.69 -0.33
N PHE A 136 14.38 12.96 -1.53
CA PHE A 136 13.66 14.18 -1.87
C PHE A 136 12.21 13.85 -2.15
N ASP A 137 11.29 14.62 -1.58
CA ASP A 137 9.85 14.50 -1.90
C ASP A 137 9.52 15.15 -3.26
N SER A 138 8.25 15.10 -3.65
CA SER A 138 7.76 15.74 -4.88
C SER A 138 7.94 17.27 -4.91
N ASN A 139 8.11 17.90 -3.74
CA ASN A 139 8.31 19.33 -3.59
C ASN A 139 9.80 19.70 -3.47
N SER A 140 10.71 18.76 -3.78
CA SER A 140 12.16 18.91 -3.63
C SER A 140 12.61 19.23 -2.20
N GLN A 141 11.80 18.91 -1.18
CA GLN A 141 12.18 18.99 0.21
C GLN A 141 12.96 17.75 0.64
N GLU A 142 13.94 17.98 1.52
CA GLU A 142 14.78 16.92 2.05
C GLU A 142 14.09 16.20 3.20
N PHE A 143 14.03 14.88 3.10
CA PHE A 143 13.53 14.01 4.15
C PHE A 143 14.48 12.86 4.39
N PHE A 144 14.31 12.23 5.56
CA PHE A 144 15.05 11.04 5.96
C PHE A 144 14.08 9.90 6.14
N THR A 145 14.47 8.70 5.72
CA THR A 145 13.69 7.47 5.95
C THR A 145 14.58 6.35 6.47
N TYR A 146 13.98 5.43 7.22
CA TYR A 146 14.63 4.18 7.62
C TYR A 146 14.52 3.08 6.54
N LEU A 147 13.87 3.34 5.41
CA LEU A 147 13.74 2.41 4.29
C LEU A 147 15.05 2.33 3.47
N ASP A 148 15.84 1.27 3.69
CA ASP A 148 17.10 1.01 2.99
C ASP A 148 16.91 0.74 1.48
N ASP A 149 15.80 0.10 1.10
CA ASP A 149 15.50 -0.27 -0.29
C ASP A 149 15.09 0.91 -1.18
N ALA A 150 14.80 2.08 -0.58
CA ALA A 150 14.55 3.32 -1.30
C ALA A 150 15.82 3.94 -1.88
N VAL A 151 16.99 3.68 -1.29
CA VAL A 151 18.24 4.39 -1.62
C VAL A 151 19.34 3.47 -2.17
N ARG A 152 19.31 2.17 -1.85
CA ARG A 152 20.33 1.19 -2.30
C ARG A 152 19.95 0.49 -3.62
N GLN A 153 19.71 1.25 -4.69
CA GLN A 153 19.53 0.67 -6.04
C GLN A 153 20.82 0.51 -6.85
N THR A 154 21.97 1.00 -6.37
CA THR A 154 23.25 0.93 -7.12
C THR A 154 24.41 0.38 -6.27
N ASP A 155 24.97 -0.73 -6.76
CA ASP A 155 26.40 -1.09 -6.73
C ASP A 155 27.14 -1.37 -5.40
N ALA A 156 26.47 -1.87 -4.35
CA ALA A 156 27.20 -2.49 -3.23
C ALA A 156 26.97 -4.01 -3.17
N PRO A 157 27.96 -4.86 -3.51
CA PRO A 157 27.85 -6.33 -3.52
C PRO A 157 27.58 -7.00 -2.16
N GLY A 158 27.24 -6.26 -1.10
CA GLY A 158 27.21 -6.76 0.28
C GLY A 158 25.96 -6.45 1.10
N ALA A 159 24.98 -5.69 0.59
CA ALA A 159 23.82 -5.25 1.37
C ALA A 159 22.50 -5.99 1.05
N HIS A 160 22.49 -6.83 0.01
CA HIS A 160 21.51 -7.91 -0.01
C HIS A 160 21.81 -8.73 1.24
N LEU A 161 20.82 -8.96 2.12
CA LEU A 161 20.90 -9.93 3.21
C LEU A 161 21.89 -11.03 2.80
N SER A 162 22.90 -11.34 3.62
CA SER A 162 23.97 -12.32 3.36
C SER A 162 23.47 -13.77 3.14
N LEU A 163 22.30 -13.93 2.52
CA LEU A 163 21.76 -15.07 1.81
C LEU A 163 22.69 -15.55 0.70
N THR A 164 23.54 -14.67 0.15
CA THR A 164 24.55 -14.99 -0.89
C THR A 164 25.96 -15.22 -0.32
N SER A 165 26.29 -14.65 0.85
CA SER A 165 27.60 -14.84 1.52
C SER A 165 27.63 -16.15 2.31
N GLY A 166 27.68 -17.24 1.55
CA GLY A 166 27.80 -18.60 2.04
C GLY A 166 27.82 -19.50 0.84
N SER A 167 29.03 -19.80 0.35
CA SER A 167 29.33 -20.71 -0.76
C SER A 167 28.95 -22.17 -0.43
N GLY A 168 27.72 -22.42 -0.03
CA GLY A 168 27.03 -23.68 -0.20
C GLY A 168 25.93 -23.42 -1.21
N SER A 169 26.07 -23.94 -2.43
CA SER A 169 25.00 -23.88 -3.42
C SER A 169 23.77 -24.55 -2.83
N VAL A 170 22.82 -23.77 -2.28
CA VAL A 170 21.48 -24.27 -2.02
C VAL A 170 20.87 -24.46 -3.39
N ASN A 171 21.12 -25.64 -3.97
CA ASN A 171 20.56 -26.02 -5.25
C ASN A 171 19.04 -25.98 -5.13
N ILE A 172 18.40 -25.36 -6.11
CA ILE A 172 16.95 -25.36 -6.26
C ILE A 172 16.52 -26.83 -6.36
N SER A 173 15.75 -27.31 -5.39
CA SER A 173 15.25 -28.67 -5.46
C SER A 173 14.27 -28.78 -6.63
N THR A 174 14.54 -29.74 -7.51
CA THR A 174 13.66 -30.12 -8.62
C THR A 174 12.80 -31.33 -8.25
N ASP A 175 12.91 -31.82 -7.02
CA ASP A 175 12.18 -33.01 -6.58
C ASP A 175 10.70 -32.68 -6.40
N LYS A 176 9.85 -33.58 -6.92
CA LYS A 176 8.40 -33.40 -6.92
C LYS A 176 7.83 -33.22 -5.51
N SER A 177 8.32 -34.00 -4.54
CA SER A 177 7.87 -33.92 -3.15
C SER A 177 8.11 -32.54 -2.54
N ASP A 178 9.30 -31.98 -2.75
CA ASP A 178 9.69 -30.69 -2.19
C ASP A 178 8.87 -29.56 -2.81
N ILE A 179 8.69 -29.58 -4.13
CA ILE A 179 7.87 -28.59 -4.84
C ILE A 179 6.42 -28.66 -4.36
N GLN A 180 5.86 -29.85 -4.19
CA GLN A 180 4.48 -30.01 -3.69
C GLN A 180 4.31 -29.42 -2.28
N GLN A 181 5.26 -29.64 -1.37
CA GLN A 181 5.22 -29.06 -0.02
C GLN A 181 5.26 -27.53 -0.04
N LEU A 182 6.09 -26.95 -0.92
CA LEU A 182 6.18 -25.49 -1.07
C LEU A 182 4.91 -24.90 -1.71
N VAL A 183 4.34 -25.57 -2.71
CA VAL A 183 3.05 -25.19 -3.32
C VAL A 183 1.93 -25.22 -2.29
N ASP A 184 1.87 -26.26 -1.46
CA ASP A 184 0.86 -26.35 -0.39
C ASP A 184 1.02 -25.23 0.62
N SER A 185 2.25 -24.94 1.04
CA SER A 185 2.57 -23.82 1.93
C SER A 185 2.16 -22.47 1.32
N PHE A 186 2.39 -22.27 0.03
CA PHE A 186 1.95 -21.07 -0.69
C PHE A 186 0.42 -20.91 -0.66
N PHE A 187 -0.33 -21.97 -0.96
CA PHE A 187 -1.79 -21.89 -0.97
C PHE A 187 -2.37 -21.61 0.42
N GLN A 188 -1.80 -22.23 1.46
CA GLN A 188 -2.25 -22.07 2.83
C GLN A 188 -1.91 -20.69 3.43
N ARG A 189 -0.78 -20.09 3.04
CA ARG A 189 -0.25 -18.90 3.73
C ARG A 189 -0.30 -17.62 2.91
N VAL A 190 -0.22 -17.73 1.58
CA VAL A 190 -0.10 -16.59 0.66
C VAL A 190 -1.35 -16.42 -0.19
N ASN A 191 -1.76 -17.46 -0.94
CA ASN A 191 -2.90 -17.36 -1.85
C ASN A 191 -4.23 -17.15 -1.12
N ILE A 192 -4.38 -17.66 0.11
CA ILE A 192 -5.59 -17.41 0.92
C ILE A 192 -5.83 -15.91 1.18
N LYS A 193 -4.75 -15.11 1.24
CA LYS A 193 -4.82 -13.64 1.44
C LYS A 193 -4.96 -12.88 0.12
N ASN A 194 -4.53 -13.49 -0.98
CA ASN A 194 -4.50 -12.92 -2.33
C ASN A 194 -4.89 -14.01 -3.32
N PRO A 195 -6.20 -14.27 -3.55
CA PRO A 195 -6.68 -15.40 -4.34
C PRO A 195 -6.50 -15.15 -5.85
N ILE A 196 -5.25 -15.05 -6.29
CA ILE A 196 -4.87 -14.74 -7.67
C ILE A 196 -4.51 -15.99 -8.47
N LEU A 197 -4.49 -17.17 -7.86
CA LEU A 197 -4.23 -18.45 -8.52
C LEU A 197 -5.24 -19.54 -8.12
N SER A 198 -5.56 -20.39 -9.10
CA SER A 198 -6.31 -21.63 -8.89
C SER A 198 -5.34 -22.79 -8.70
N ARG A 199 -5.64 -23.68 -7.75
CA ARG A 199 -4.83 -24.88 -7.49
C ARG A 199 -4.73 -25.78 -8.71
N GLN A 200 -5.82 -25.97 -9.46
CA GLN A 200 -5.82 -26.79 -10.67
C GLN A 200 -4.82 -26.29 -11.73
N VAL A 201 -4.82 -24.97 -11.99
CA VAL A 201 -3.92 -24.37 -12.98
C VAL A 201 -2.46 -24.47 -12.53
N VAL A 202 -2.19 -24.30 -11.24
CA VAL A 202 -0.83 -24.47 -10.70
C VAL A 202 -0.37 -25.93 -10.82
N GLU A 203 -1.24 -26.89 -10.56
CA GLU A 203 -0.92 -28.32 -10.71
C GLU A 203 -0.58 -28.68 -12.16
N GLU A 204 -1.26 -28.08 -13.15
CA GLU A 204 -0.93 -28.22 -14.57
C GLU A 204 0.47 -27.67 -14.90
N TYR A 205 0.81 -26.48 -14.40
CA TYR A 205 2.16 -25.91 -14.58
C TYR A 205 3.23 -26.72 -13.86
N CYS A 206 2.94 -27.24 -12.66
CA CYS A 206 3.85 -28.15 -11.96
C CYS A 206 4.06 -29.44 -12.75
N HIS A 207 3.01 -30.01 -13.35
CA HIS A 207 3.13 -31.19 -14.21
C HIS A 207 4.06 -30.94 -15.40
N GLN A 208 3.87 -29.83 -16.12
CA GLN A 208 4.75 -29.42 -17.21
C GLN A 208 6.20 -29.20 -16.75
N TYR A 209 6.39 -28.64 -15.55
CA TYR A 209 7.70 -28.46 -14.93
C TYR A 209 8.39 -29.80 -14.63
N TYR A 210 7.66 -30.80 -14.16
CA TYR A 210 8.21 -32.13 -13.89
C TYR A 210 8.58 -32.89 -15.16
N GLU A 211 7.77 -32.78 -16.21
CA GLU A 211 7.99 -33.48 -17.47
C GLU A 211 9.12 -32.86 -18.30
N ASN A 212 9.15 -31.53 -18.39
CA ASN A 212 10.05 -30.81 -19.30
C ASN A 212 11.24 -30.16 -18.58
N GLY A 213 11.27 -30.21 -17.25
CA GLY A 213 12.23 -29.46 -16.45
C GLY A 213 12.01 -27.95 -16.49
N PRO A 214 12.92 -27.16 -15.88
CA PRO A 214 12.79 -25.71 -15.75
C PRO A 214 13.05 -24.98 -17.08
N GLN A 215 11.99 -24.78 -17.87
CA GLN A 215 12.03 -24.05 -19.14
C GLN A 215 12.21 -22.53 -18.95
N PHE A 216 12.61 -21.81 -20.01
CA PHE A 216 12.72 -20.34 -19.98
C PHE A 216 11.40 -19.68 -20.42
N ASN A 217 10.36 -19.84 -19.61
CA ASN A 217 9.02 -19.30 -19.87
C ASN A 217 8.35 -18.78 -18.57
N LEU A 218 7.20 -18.13 -18.69
CA LEU A 218 6.50 -17.53 -17.56
C LEU A 218 5.83 -18.58 -16.68
N GLU A 219 5.41 -19.70 -17.24
CA GLU A 219 4.80 -20.83 -16.53
C GLU A 219 5.80 -21.42 -15.52
N THR A 220 7.04 -21.67 -15.96
CA THR A 220 8.14 -22.05 -15.08
C THR A 220 8.45 -20.93 -14.08
N GLY A 221 8.47 -19.67 -14.54
CA GLY A 221 8.66 -18.51 -13.67
C GLY A 221 7.65 -18.45 -12.52
N LEU A 222 6.38 -18.74 -12.81
CA LEU A 222 5.29 -18.78 -11.86
C LEU A 222 5.47 -19.90 -10.83
N VAL A 223 5.79 -21.12 -11.26
CA VAL A 223 6.08 -22.24 -10.34
C VAL A 223 7.23 -21.90 -9.40
N LEU A 224 8.30 -21.29 -9.93
CA LEU A 224 9.44 -20.86 -9.12
C LEU A 224 9.07 -19.73 -8.13
N LEU A 225 8.23 -18.77 -8.53
CA LEU A 225 7.70 -17.73 -7.63
C LEU A 225 6.85 -18.33 -6.50
N ILE A 226 5.99 -19.31 -6.83
CA ILE A 226 5.19 -20.04 -5.86
C ILE A 226 6.10 -20.77 -4.85
N CYS A 227 7.15 -21.44 -5.34
CA CYS A 227 8.12 -22.10 -4.48
C CYS A 227 8.88 -21.11 -3.59
N ALA A 228 9.29 -19.96 -4.14
CA ALA A 228 9.95 -18.90 -3.39
C ALA A 228 9.07 -18.38 -2.26
N LEU A 229 7.80 -18.10 -2.56
CA LEU A 229 6.79 -17.64 -1.60
C LEU A 229 6.47 -18.71 -0.56
N GLY A 230 6.32 -19.97 -0.96
CA GLY A 230 6.10 -21.10 -0.06
C GLY A 230 7.25 -21.29 0.93
N ALA A 231 8.49 -21.03 0.50
CA ALA A 231 9.66 -21.10 1.38
C ALA A 231 9.71 -19.94 2.39
N VAL A 232 9.45 -18.70 1.95
CA VAL A 232 9.56 -17.51 2.83
C VAL A 232 8.32 -17.25 3.68
N ALA A 233 7.16 -17.78 3.31
CA ALA A 233 5.91 -17.57 4.03
C ALA A 233 5.94 -18.26 5.40
N ASP A 234 6.16 -17.47 6.45
CA ASP A 234 6.18 -17.97 7.82
C ASP A 234 4.81 -17.96 8.47
N GLU A 235 4.57 -18.91 9.37
CA GLU A 235 3.49 -18.77 10.33
C GLU A 235 3.96 -17.81 11.43
N PHE A 236 3.16 -16.79 11.72
CA PHE A 236 3.42 -15.94 12.86
C PHE A 236 3.20 -16.77 14.13
N ASN A 237 4.28 -17.26 14.74
CA ASN A 237 4.23 -17.94 16.03
C ASN A 237 4.70 -16.98 17.15
N PRO A 238 3.79 -16.48 18.01
CA PRO A 238 4.14 -15.58 19.10
C PRO A 238 5.13 -16.19 20.09
N LEU A 239 5.23 -17.53 20.14
CA LEU A 239 6.09 -18.26 21.08
C LEU A 239 7.58 -18.24 20.72
N ASP A 240 7.92 -17.89 19.47
CA ASP A 240 9.31 -17.73 19.02
C ASP A 240 9.93 -16.40 19.51
N MET A 241 9.12 -15.47 20.01
CA MET A 241 9.54 -14.17 20.54
C MET A 241 10.05 -14.26 22.01
N GLY A 242 10.87 -15.26 22.33
CA GLY A 242 11.44 -15.38 23.68
C GLY A 242 12.08 -16.73 24.03
N GLN A 243 11.93 -17.75 23.20
CA GLN A 243 12.53 -19.06 23.47
C GLN A 243 13.89 -19.17 22.77
N SER A 244 14.96 -19.36 23.56
CA SER A 244 16.23 -19.85 23.02
C SER A 244 15.99 -21.19 22.31
N PRO A 245 16.71 -21.49 21.20
CA PRO A 245 16.48 -22.69 20.39
C PRO A 245 16.96 -23.93 21.13
N ALA A 246 16.20 -24.35 22.13
CA ALA A 246 16.40 -25.61 22.84
C ALA A 246 15.42 -26.64 22.26
N SER A 247 15.95 -27.39 21.30
CA SER A 247 15.58 -28.80 21.06
C SER A 247 14.13 -29.08 20.63
N SER A 248 13.86 -29.03 19.32
CA SER A 248 12.90 -29.94 18.69
C SER A 248 13.10 -30.05 17.17
N VAL A 249 13.30 -31.30 16.72
CA VAL A 249 12.95 -31.91 15.42
C VAL A 249 13.00 -31.03 14.15
N GLN A 250 13.96 -31.36 13.26
CA GLN A 250 13.95 -31.32 11.78
C GLN A 250 13.26 -30.17 11.01
N THR A 251 12.97 -29.03 11.64
CA THR A 251 12.34 -27.91 10.95
C THR A 251 13.43 -26.95 10.46
N PRO A 252 13.51 -26.64 9.15
CA PRO A 252 14.55 -25.75 8.64
C PRO A 252 14.44 -24.38 9.31
N SER A 253 15.59 -23.86 9.74
CA SER A 253 15.67 -22.54 10.37
C SER A 253 15.11 -21.47 9.44
N ARG A 254 14.60 -20.37 10.01
CA ARG A 254 14.09 -19.23 9.23
C ARG A 254 15.12 -18.73 8.21
N LEU A 255 16.41 -18.75 8.57
CA LEU A 255 17.49 -18.36 7.66
C LEU A 255 17.62 -19.31 6.46
N GLU A 256 17.54 -20.63 6.68
CA GLU A 256 17.60 -21.62 5.58
C GLU A 256 16.41 -21.49 4.63
N ARG A 257 15.21 -21.27 5.18
CA ARG A 257 14.00 -21.00 4.39
C ARG A 257 14.11 -19.73 3.55
N LEU A 258 14.64 -18.65 4.12
CA LEU A 258 14.92 -17.41 3.38
C LEU A 258 15.97 -17.62 2.28
N LYS A 259 17.03 -18.40 2.53
CA LYS A 259 18.04 -18.76 1.52
C LYS A 259 17.44 -19.58 0.39
N LEU A 260 16.63 -20.59 0.72
CA LEU A 260 15.93 -21.41 -0.26
C LEU A 260 14.98 -20.58 -1.13
N GLY A 261 14.16 -19.75 -0.48
CA GLY A 261 13.24 -18.84 -1.18
C GLY A 261 13.97 -17.86 -2.08
N HIS A 262 15.14 -17.37 -1.67
CA HIS A 262 16.01 -16.54 -2.51
C HIS A 262 16.52 -17.28 -3.76
N CYS A 263 16.94 -18.54 -3.65
CA CYS A 263 17.36 -19.34 -4.81
C CYS A 263 16.23 -19.52 -5.82
N TYR A 264 15.02 -19.87 -5.36
CA TYR A 264 13.84 -19.97 -6.22
C TYR A 264 13.48 -18.63 -6.86
N PHE A 265 13.51 -17.54 -6.09
CA PHE A 265 13.20 -16.20 -6.60
C PHE A 265 14.22 -15.78 -7.66
N ALA A 266 15.52 -15.93 -7.42
CA ALA A 266 16.57 -15.58 -8.37
C ALA A 266 16.46 -16.36 -9.69
N ALA A 267 16.00 -17.63 -9.65
CA ALA A 267 15.72 -18.37 -10.87
C ALA A 267 14.45 -17.89 -11.58
N SER A 268 13.42 -17.48 -10.83
CA SER A 268 12.20 -16.90 -11.40
C SER A 268 12.43 -15.53 -12.04
N GLU A 269 13.29 -14.70 -11.43
CA GLU A 269 13.58 -13.33 -11.85
C GLU A 269 14.21 -13.30 -13.25
N LYS A 270 15.07 -14.27 -13.56
CA LYS A 270 15.65 -14.46 -14.90
C LYS A 270 14.59 -14.61 -16.01
N ARG A 271 13.38 -15.06 -15.66
CA ARG A 271 12.25 -15.29 -16.58
C ARG A 271 11.21 -14.17 -16.54
N LEU A 272 11.23 -13.35 -15.49
CA LEU A 272 10.21 -12.32 -15.23
C LEU A 272 10.24 -11.18 -16.24
N GLY A 273 11.34 -10.99 -16.98
CA GLY A 273 11.44 -9.98 -18.05
C GLY A 273 10.33 -10.12 -19.10
N ALA A 274 9.90 -11.35 -19.44
CA ALA A 274 8.79 -11.56 -20.36
C ALA A 274 7.44 -11.05 -19.82
N ALA A 275 7.27 -10.96 -18.50
CA ALA A 275 6.06 -10.45 -17.88
C ALA A 275 5.92 -8.93 -17.99
N ILE A 276 7.03 -8.21 -18.20
CA ILE A 276 7.02 -6.75 -18.39
C ILE A 276 6.50 -6.39 -19.79
N SER A 277 6.81 -7.22 -20.79
CA SER A 277 6.44 -6.95 -22.19
C SER A 277 5.07 -7.54 -22.59
N ARG A 278 4.59 -8.55 -21.88
CA ARG A 278 3.30 -9.21 -22.14
C ARG A 278 2.19 -8.55 -21.34
N VAL A 279 1.01 -8.47 -21.95
CA VAL A 279 -0.21 -7.99 -21.28
C VAL A 279 -1.24 -9.11 -21.31
N ASP A 280 -1.08 -10.06 -20.38
CA ASP A 280 -1.99 -11.18 -20.18
C ASP A 280 -2.12 -11.51 -18.69
N THR A 281 -3.08 -12.35 -18.34
CA THR A 281 -3.34 -12.67 -16.92
C THR A 281 -2.13 -13.34 -16.24
N LEU A 282 -1.37 -14.16 -16.97
CA LEU A 282 -0.21 -14.87 -16.44
C LEU A 282 0.95 -13.93 -16.09
N SER A 283 1.26 -12.98 -16.97
CA SER A 283 2.27 -11.95 -16.72
C SER A 283 1.89 -11.08 -15.52
N ILE A 284 0.63 -10.65 -15.43
CA ILE A 284 0.12 -9.88 -14.29
C ILE A 284 0.22 -10.69 -12.99
N GLN A 285 -0.17 -11.97 -12.99
CA GLN A 285 0.00 -12.88 -11.85
C GLN A 285 1.46 -12.99 -11.42
N CYS A 286 2.39 -13.16 -12.36
CA CYS A 286 3.83 -13.23 -12.06
C CYS A 286 4.35 -11.94 -11.42
N LEU A 287 3.98 -10.78 -11.96
CA LEU A 287 4.36 -9.47 -11.40
C LEU A 287 3.79 -9.29 -9.98
N CYS A 288 2.52 -9.63 -9.75
CA CYS A 288 1.90 -9.61 -8.43
C CYS A 288 2.63 -10.51 -7.43
N LEU A 289 2.91 -11.76 -7.79
CA LEU A 289 3.61 -12.72 -6.91
C LEU A 289 5.03 -12.25 -6.59
N ALA A 290 5.74 -11.69 -7.56
CA ALA A 290 7.05 -11.08 -7.33
C ALA A 290 6.95 -9.90 -6.35
N GLY A 291 5.93 -9.04 -6.50
CA GLY A 291 5.64 -7.96 -5.55
C GLY A 291 5.38 -8.49 -4.14
N ILE A 292 4.55 -9.53 -4.00
CA ILE A 292 4.26 -10.19 -2.73
C ILE A 292 5.53 -10.79 -2.11
N TYR A 293 6.44 -11.33 -2.91
CA TYR A 293 7.71 -11.86 -2.41
C TYR A 293 8.56 -10.76 -1.77
N HIS A 294 8.67 -9.60 -2.42
CA HIS A 294 9.39 -8.46 -1.85
C HIS A 294 8.73 -7.92 -0.58
N MET A 295 7.40 -8.03 -0.44
CA MET A 295 6.72 -7.70 0.82
C MET A 295 7.12 -8.62 1.97
N HIS A 296 7.29 -9.92 1.73
CA HIS A 296 7.77 -10.86 2.77
C HIS A 296 9.20 -10.55 3.23
N LEU A 297 9.97 -9.83 2.41
CA LEU A 297 11.34 -9.41 2.72
C LEU A 297 11.43 -7.95 3.20
N ILE A 298 10.29 -7.28 3.44
CA ILE A 298 10.23 -5.87 3.86
C ILE A 298 11.00 -4.97 2.86
N ARG A 299 10.74 -5.18 1.56
CA ARG A 299 11.28 -4.35 0.46
C ARG A 299 10.15 -3.62 -0.26
N PRO A 300 9.50 -2.65 0.40
CA PRO A 300 8.29 -1.99 -0.13
C PRO A 300 8.52 -1.25 -1.45
N VAL A 301 9.71 -0.68 -1.69
CA VAL A 301 10.00 0.07 -2.92
C VAL A 301 10.10 -0.84 -4.13
N GLN A 302 10.79 -1.98 -3.95
CA GLN A 302 10.86 -3.01 -4.99
C GLN A 302 9.48 -3.60 -5.29
N ALA A 303 8.72 -3.87 -4.23
CA ALA A 303 7.38 -4.40 -4.37
C ALA A 303 6.43 -3.41 -5.06
N LEU A 304 6.50 -2.11 -4.73
CA LEU A 304 5.71 -1.06 -5.36
C LEU A 304 5.92 -1.02 -6.87
N ARG A 305 7.17 -1.11 -7.36
CA ARG A 305 7.45 -1.14 -8.81
C ARG A 305 6.75 -2.30 -9.52
N LEU A 306 6.74 -3.47 -8.89
CA LEU A 306 6.11 -4.67 -9.45
C LEU A 306 4.58 -4.58 -9.41
N PHE A 307 4.00 -4.08 -8.32
CA PHE A 307 2.55 -3.85 -8.23
C PHE A 307 2.08 -2.78 -9.19
N HIS A 308 2.84 -1.70 -9.36
CA HIS A 308 2.54 -0.66 -10.32
C HIS A 308 2.58 -1.22 -11.76
N ALA A 309 3.62 -1.97 -12.13
CA ALA A 309 3.70 -2.63 -13.44
C ALA A 309 2.54 -3.61 -13.68
N ALA A 310 2.15 -4.38 -12.66
CA ALA A 310 1.00 -5.28 -12.71
C ALA A 310 -0.32 -4.50 -12.87
N GLY A 311 -0.49 -3.40 -12.14
CA GLY A 311 -1.66 -2.51 -12.19
C GLY A 311 -1.82 -1.84 -13.55
N SER A 312 -0.74 -1.26 -14.10
CA SER A 312 -0.74 -0.70 -15.45
C SER A 312 -1.08 -1.76 -16.50
N SER A 313 -0.48 -2.94 -16.42
CA SER A 313 -0.77 -4.05 -17.35
C SER A 313 -2.22 -4.51 -17.25
N LEU A 314 -2.78 -4.56 -16.04
CA LEU A 314 -4.18 -4.91 -15.82
C LEU A 314 -5.14 -3.86 -16.40
N GLN A 315 -4.83 -2.57 -16.23
CA GLN A 315 -5.62 -1.49 -16.85
C GLN A 315 -5.62 -1.61 -18.37
N ILE A 316 -4.45 -1.83 -18.99
CA ILE A 316 -4.35 -2.03 -20.44
C ILE A 316 -5.20 -3.24 -20.86
N LEU A 317 -5.07 -4.37 -20.16
CA LEU A 317 -5.84 -5.59 -20.46
C LEU A 317 -7.36 -5.34 -20.42
N LEU A 318 -7.84 -4.62 -19.40
CA LEU A 318 -9.25 -4.25 -19.25
C LEU A 318 -9.72 -3.30 -20.35
N SER A 319 -8.89 -2.33 -20.74
CA SER A 319 -9.22 -1.36 -21.79
C SER A 319 -9.21 -1.96 -23.19
N THR A 320 -8.37 -2.96 -23.47
CA THR A 320 -8.22 -3.53 -24.81
C THR A 320 -9.06 -4.78 -25.07
N ASN A 321 -9.64 -5.40 -24.03
CA ASN A 321 -10.32 -6.69 -24.17
C ASN A 321 -11.80 -6.61 -23.75
N SER A 322 -12.67 -6.57 -24.76
CA SER A 322 -14.13 -6.47 -24.59
C SER A 322 -14.77 -7.63 -23.83
N GLN A 323 -14.10 -8.79 -23.75
CA GLN A 323 -14.58 -9.94 -22.98
C GLN A 323 -14.72 -9.62 -21.49
N TYR A 324 -13.84 -8.77 -20.95
CA TYR A 324 -13.90 -8.34 -19.54
C TYR A 324 -14.88 -7.18 -19.32
N SER A 325 -15.29 -6.48 -20.38
CA SER A 325 -16.26 -5.37 -20.33
C SER A 325 -17.72 -5.85 -20.42
N VAL A 326 -18.00 -6.92 -21.18
CA VAL A 326 -19.38 -7.31 -21.55
C VAL A 326 -19.95 -8.47 -20.71
N ARG A 327 -19.12 -9.37 -20.14
CA ARG A 327 -19.58 -10.58 -19.42
C ARG A 327 -19.43 -10.54 -17.88
N GLY A 328 -19.19 -9.35 -17.32
CA GLY A 328 -18.79 -9.24 -15.92
C GLY A 328 -17.33 -9.66 -15.73
N THR A 329 -16.65 -9.00 -14.80
CA THR A 329 -15.23 -9.28 -14.53
C THR A 329 -15.07 -10.69 -13.99
N SER A 330 -14.21 -11.51 -14.63
CA SER A 330 -13.80 -12.80 -14.07
C SER A 330 -13.32 -12.61 -12.63
N GLN A 331 -13.65 -13.55 -11.73
CA GLN A 331 -13.22 -13.53 -10.33
C GLN A 331 -11.70 -13.34 -10.19
N LEU A 332 -10.93 -13.90 -11.13
CA LEU A 332 -9.48 -13.73 -11.20
C LEU A 332 -9.07 -12.28 -11.48
N ILE A 333 -9.73 -11.62 -12.44
CA ILE A 333 -9.48 -10.22 -12.79
C ILE A 333 -9.82 -9.31 -11.61
N SER A 334 -10.96 -9.56 -10.95
CA SER A 334 -11.33 -8.82 -9.73
C SER A 334 -10.31 -9.04 -8.61
N SER A 335 -9.84 -10.28 -8.42
CA SER A 335 -8.84 -10.59 -7.40
C SER A 335 -7.50 -9.92 -7.69
N LEU A 336 -7.05 -9.93 -8.94
CA LEU A 336 -5.84 -9.21 -9.38
C LEU A 336 -6.00 -7.69 -9.16
N PHE A 337 -7.15 -7.12 -9.53
CA PHE A 337 -7.43 -5.71 -9.33
C PHE A 337 -7.32 -5.32 -7.85
N TRP A 338 -8.01 -6.04 -6.97
CA TRP A 338 -7.99 -5.73 -5.54
C TRP A 338 -6.64 -6.00 -4.89
N THR A 339 -5.92 -7.06 -5.29
CA THR A 339 -4.56 -7.31 -4.80
C THR A 339 -3.60 -6.20 -5.22
N CYS A 340 -3.63 -5.74 -6.48
CA CYS A 340 -2.81 -4.63 -6.96
C CYS A 340 -3.20 -3.32 -6.27
N SER A 341 -4.47 -2.94 -6.31
CA SER A 341 -4.97 -1.67 -5.77
C SER A 341 -4.70 -1.52 -4.28
N LYS A 342 -4.98 -2.57 -3.49
CA LYS A 342 -4.66 -2.61 -2.06
C LYS A 342 -3.16 -2.49 -1.84
N SER A 343 -2.37 -3.28 -2.57
CA SER A 343 -0.93 -3.29 -2.38
C SER A 343 -0.33 -1.95 -2.77
N GLU A 344 -0.74 -1.31 -3.86
CA GLU A 344 -0.22 -0.01 -4.27
C GLU A 344 -0.62 1.10 -3.28
N SER A 345 -1.89 1.15 -2.87
CA SER A 345 -2.42 2.16 -1.94
C SER A 345 -1.70 2.15 -0.59
N GLU A 346 -1.50 0.96 0.01
CA GLU A 346 -0.80 0.84 1.29
C GLU A 346 0.63 1.39 1.25
N LYS A 347 1.30 1.32 0.09
CA LYS A 347 2.73 1.67 -0.01
C LYS A 347 2.90 3.10 -0.45
N LEU A 348 1.99 3.63 -1.27
CA LEU A 348 1.93 5.05 -1.57
C LEU A 348 1.49 5.90 -0.37
N ALA A 349 0.72 5.33 0.55
CA ALA A 349 0.41 5.99 1.82
C ALA A 349 1.66 6.16 2.70
N GLU A 350 2.55 5.16 2.69
CA GLU A 350 3.78 5.16 3.50
C GLU A 350 4.95 5.86 2.79
N MET A 351 4.98 5.82 1.46
CA MET A 351 6.09 6.34 0.67
C MET A 351 5.80 7.76 0.17
N PRO A 352 6.67 8.73 0.47
CA PRO A 352 6.53 10.13 0.05
C PRO A 352 6.92 10.35 -1.42
N LEU A 353 6.53 9.43 -2.31
CA LEU A 353 6.66 9.60 -3.76
C LEU A 353 5.42 10.31 -4.30
N GLY A 354 5.63 11.33 -5.11
CA GLY A 354 4.57 11.94 -5.90
C GLY A 354 4.06 10.95 -6.96
N ILE A 355 2.75 10.98 -7.22
CA ILE A 355 2.15 10.45 -8.44
C ILE A 355 1.61 11.66 -9.21
N PRO A 356 1.95 11.82 -10.51
CA PRO A 356 2.76 10.93 -11.35
C PRO A 356 4.24 10.83 -10.91
N ALA A 357 4.88 9.69 -11.17
CA ALA A 357 6.26 9.43 -10.74
C ALA A 357 7.28 10.41 -11.36
N LEU A 358 6.99 10.87 -12.57
CA LEU A 358 7.62 12.02 -13.19
C LEU A 358 6.74 13.23 -12.82
N GLY A 359 7.20 14.06 -11.88
CA GLY A 359 6.60 15.37 -11.66
C GLY A 359 6.77 16.29 -12.87
N ASP A 360 6.38 17.55 -12.74
CA ASP A 360 6.67 18.55 -13.77
C ASP A 360 8.18 18.66 -14.02
N PRO A 361 8.61 18.87 -15.27
CA PRO A 361 10.03 19.03 -15.57
C PRO A 361 10.61 20.17 -14.72
N PRO A 362 11.85 20.02 -14.21
CA PRO A 362 12.45 20.97 -13.27
C PRO A 362 12.62 22.38 -13.87
N SER A 363 12.57 22.52 -15.20
CA SER A 363 12.47 23.80 -15.89
C SER A 363 11.79 23.66 -17.25
N GLN A 364 11.20 24.73 -17.77
CA GLN A 364 10.59 24.76 -19.11
C GLN A 364 11.61 24.53 -20.24
N ASP A 365 12.91 24.78 -19.99
CA ASP A 365 14.02 24.55 -20.92
C ASP A 365 14.61 23.12 -20.84
N SER A 366 14.00 22.21 -20.08
CA SER A 366 14.48 20.82 -19.94
C SER A 366 14.11 19.89 -21.10
N TYR A 367 13.44 20.39 -22.15
CA TYR A 367 13.21 19.60 -23.34
C TYR A 367 14.54 19.41 -24.10
N PRO A 368 14.96 18.17 -24.38
CA PRO A 368 16.14 17.95 -25.21
C PRO A 368 15.90 18.60 -26.59
N PRO A 369 16.92 19.26 -27.17
CA PRO A 369 16.80 20.01 -28.43
C PRO A 369 16.41 19.15 -29.63
#